data_AF-A0A7M3MC58-F1
#
_entry.id   AF-A0A7M3MC58-F1
#
_cell.length_a   1.000
_cell.length_b   1.000
_cell.length_c   1.000
_cell.angle_alpha   90.00
_cell.angle_beta   90.00
_cell.angle_gamma   90.00
#
_symmetry.space_group_name_H-M   'P 1'
#
loop_
_entity.id
_entity.type
_entity.pdbx_description
1 polymer ?
#
loop_
_entity_poly.entity_id
_entity_poly.type
_entity_poly.pdbx_seq_one_letter_code
_entity_poly.pdbx_strand_id
1 'polypeptide(L)'
;MSARSKGPRLGDYFMGRRRTSHTFLDEIDAVIDWLPIQAFLTPKLKRKANSVVTPACPPLPMFQVLLLQRWYNLSDPATEQ
;
A
#
# COMPACT_ATOMS: atom_id res chain seq x y z
N MET A 1 -25.04 -33.07 24.75
CA MET A 1 -24.60 -32.45 23.48
C MET A 1 -23.17 -32.00 23.65
N SER A 2 -22.21 -32.64 22.98
CA SER A 2 -20.77 -32.45 23.23
C SER A 2 -20.25 -31.18 22.53
N ALA A 3 -19.74 -30.23 23.31
CA ALA A 3 -19.15 -29.00 22.81
C ALA A 3 -17.77 -29.30 22.20
N ARG A 4 -17.70 -29.32 20.87
CA ARG A 4 -16.45 -29.47 20.12
C ARG A 4 -15.63 -28.19 20.30
N SER A 5 -14.56 -28.25 21.10
CA SER A 5 -13.61 -27.14 21.20
C SER A 5 -12.98 -26.89 19.83
N LYS A 6 -13.06 -25.65 19.36
CA LYS A 6 -12.41 -25.22 18.12
C LYS A 6 -10.95 -24.92 18.46
N GLY A 7 -10.06 -25.86 18.16
CA GLY A 7 -8.62 -25.60 18.22
C GLY A 7 -8.22 -24.44 17.28
N PRO A 8 -7.05 -23.80 17.51
CA PRO A 8 -6.56 -22.70 16.68
C PRO A 8 -6.56 -23.10 15.21
N ARG A 9 -7.09 -22.24 14.34
CA ARG A 9 -7.12 -22.49 12.91
C ARG A 9 -5.70 -22.34 12.36
N LEU A 10 -5.41 -23.04 11.28
CA LEU A 10 -4.12 -22.93 10.58
C LEU A 10 -3.75 -21.46 10.26
N GLY A 11 -4.75 -20.62 9.95
CA GLY A 11 -4.55 -19.17 9.74
C GLY A 11 -4.03 -18.42 10.95
N ASP A 12 -4.37 -18.86 12.16
CA ASP A 12 -3.94 -18.22 13.43
C ASP A 12 -2.45 -18.49 13.69
N TYR A 13 -1.92 -19.63 13.23
CA TYR A 13 -0.50 -19.96 13.29
C TYR A 13 0.35 -19.06 12.38
N PHE A 14 -0.17 -18.71 11.20
CA PHE A 14 0.51 -17.80 10.26
C PHE A 14 0.40 -16.32 10.67
N MET A 15 -0.65 -15.93 11.42
CA MET A 15 -0.81 -14.56 11.91
C MET A 15 0.14 -14.24 13.08
N GLY A 16 0.41 -15.20 13.97
CA GLY A 16 1.35 -15.00 15.09
C GLY A 16 2.83 -14.87 14.71
N ARG A 17 3.17 -15.15 13.44
CA ARG A 17 4.57 -15.16 12.95
C ARG A 17 4.94 -14.03 12.02
N ARG A 18 4.02 -13.10 11.72
CA ARG A 18 4.40 -11.80 11.14
C ARG A 18 4.92 -10.90 12.27
N ARG A 19 6.08 -11.25 12.83
CA ARG A 19 6.98 -10.20 13.28
C ARG A 19 7.40 -9.51 11.99
N THR A 20 6.72 -8.42 11.63
CA THR A 20 7.19 -7.53 10.57
C THR A 20 8.51 -6.96 11.07
N SER A 21 9.59 -7.66 10.75
CA SER A 21 10.94 -7.12 10.87
C SER A 21 10.93 -5.76 10.20
N HIS A 22 11.37 -4.73 10.94
CA HIS A 22 11.50 -3.36 10.46
C HIS A 22 11.97 -3.36 9.01
N THR A 23 11.08 -2.97 8.11
CA THR A 23 11.35 -2.97 6.69
C THR A 23 11.86 -1.60 6.28
N PHE A 24 12.59 -1.55 5.17
CA PHE A 24 13.00 -0.29 4.54
C PHE A 24 11.80 0.64 4.27
N LEU A 25 10.61 0.08 4.02
CA LEU A 25 9.39 0.88 3.85
C LEU A 25 8.93 1.54 5.14
N ASP A 26 9.11 0.87 6.29
CA ASP A 26 8.80 1.46 7.60
C ASP A 26 9.75 2.62 7.92
N GLU A 27 11.02 2.54 7.49
CA GLU A 27 11.99 3.63 7.60
C GLU A 27 11.57 4.85 6.76
N ILE A 28 11.13 4.61 5.53
CA ILE A 28 10.63 5.67 4.64
C ILE A 28 9.37 6.31 5.25
N ASP A 29 8.44 5.51 5.74
CA ASP A 29 7.21 5.99 6.37
C ASP A 29 7.49 6.79 7.65
N ALA A 30 8.61 6.52 8.34
CA ALA A 30 9.05 7.29 9.50
C ALA A 30 9.76 8.61 9.12
N VAL A 31 10.41 8.67 7.95
CA VAL A 31 11.18 9.85 7.50
C VAL A 31 10.32 10.84 6.71
N ILE A 32 9.30 10.36 5.99
CA ILE A 32 8.48 11.19 5.11
C ILE A 32 7.15 11.54 5.75
N ASP A 33 6.91 12.84 5.95
CA ASP A 33 5.58 13.34 6.29
C ASP A 33 4.62 13.21 5.10
N TRP A 34 3.81 12.16 5.08
CA TRP A 34 2.85 11.91 3.99
C TRP A 34 1.67 12.87 3.96
N LEU A 35 1.30 13.46 5.09
CA LEU A 35 0.15 14.35 5.23
C LEU A 35 0.21 15.59 4.31
N PRO A 36 1.29 16.40 4.30
CA PRO A 36 1.40 17.54 3.39
C PRO A 36 1.43 17.12 1.92
N ILE A 37 2.04 15.97 1.61
CA ILE A 37 2.09 15.42 0.25
C ILE A 37 0.67 15.05 -0.19
N GLN A 38 -0.09 14.35 0.64
CA GLN A 38 -1.49 14.02 0.38
C GLN A 38 -2.34 15.28 0.20
N ALA A 39 -2.16 16.29 1.05
CA ALA A 39 -2.89 17.55 0.97
C ALA A 39 -2.59 18.32 -0.33
N PHE A 40 -1.36 18.23 -0.84
CA PHE A 40 -0.98 18.81 -2.12
C PHE A 40 -1.50 18.03 -3.33
N LEU A 41 -1.47 16.70 -3.26
CA LEU A 41 -1.89 15.82 -4.36
C LEU A 41 -3.42 15.80 -4.51
N THR A 42 -4.15 15.78 -3.40
CA THR A 42 -5.62 15.70 -3.38
C THR A 42 -6.32 16.73 -4.28
N PRO A 43 -6.04 18.05 -4.21
CA PRO A 43 -6.69 19.03 -5.08
C PRO A 43 -6.26 18.93 -6.55
N LYS A 44 -5.03 18.47 -6.83
CA LYS A 44 -4.48 18.37 -8.19
C LYS A 44 -4.94 17.11 -8.94
N LEU A 45 -5.14 16.02 -8.21
CA LEU A 45 -5.59 14.73 -8.72
C LEU A 45 -7.11 14.52 -8.56
N LYS A 46 -7.83 15.51 -8.01
CA LYS A 46 -9.28 15.68 -8.20
C LYS A 46 -9.58 16.00 -9.67
N ARG A 47 -9.27 15.07 -10.59
CA ARG A 47 -9.95 15.04 -11.88
C ARG A 47 -11.43 14.78 -11.59
N LYS A 48 -12.29 15.60 -12.23
CA LYS A 48 -13.75 15.50 -12.28
C LYS A 48 -14.21 14.09 -11.91
N ALA A 49 -14.75 13.93 -10.71
CA ALA A 49 -15.48 12.75 -10.27
C ALA A 49 -16.84 12.69 -11.00
N ASN A 50 -16.79 12.74 -12.33
CA ASN A 50 -17.92 12.51 -13.22
C ASN A 50 -18.04 11.03 -13.60
N SER A 51 -17.09 10.19 -13.15
CA SER A 51 -17.26 8.75 -13.12
C SER A 51 -17.94 8.37 -11.82
N VAL A 52 -19.11 7.75 -11.92
CA VAL A 52 -19.90 7.12 -10.83
C VAL A 52 -19.09 6.10 -10.02
N VAL A 53 -17.89 5.74 -10.51
CA VAL A 53 -16.94 4.82 -9.91
C VAL A 53 -15.87 5.60 -9.16
N THR A 54 -15.67 5.24 -7.88
CA THR A 54 -14.53 5.70 -7.07
C THR A 54 -13.24 5.53 -7.89
N PRO A 55 -12.37 6.55 -7.99
CA PRO A 55 -11.12 6.42 -8.74
C PRO A 55 -10.36 5.18 -8.24
N ALA A 56 -9.95 4.32 -9.19
CA ALA A 56 -9.44 2.98 -8.90
C ALA A 56 -8.26 2.96 -7.90
N CYS A 57 -7.51 4.06 -7.81
CA CYS A 57 -6.46 4.27 -6.83
C CYS A 57 -6.54 5.67 -6.21
N PRO A 58 -6.48 5.79 -4.87
CA PRO A 58 -6.27 7.07 -4.21
C PRO A 58 -4.92 7.71 -4.62
N PRO A 59 -4.79 9.05 -4.58
CA PRO A 59 -3.62 9.74 -5.10
C PRO A 59 -2.33 9.47 -4.31
N LEU A 60 -2.43 9.22 -3.00
CA LEU A 60 -1.28 8.95 -2.14
C LEU A 60 -0.58 7.60 -2.43
N PRO A 61 -1.26 6.43 -2.42
CA PRO A 61 -0.62 5.15 -2.71
C PRO A 61 -0.04 5.09 -4.12
N MET A 62 -0.67 5.77 -5.09
CA MET A 62 -0.12 5.88 -6.44
C MET A 62 1.21 6.66 -6.47
N PHE A 63 1.33 7.71 -5.66
CA PHE A 63 2.60 8.43 -5.49
C PHE A 63 3.67 7.56 -4.80
N GLN A 64 3.29 6.78 -3.78
CA GLN A 64 4.20 5.84 -3.13
C GLN A 64 4.72 4.78 -4.12
N VAL A 65 3.86 4.24 -5.00
CA VAL A 65 4.28 3.32 -6.06
C VAL A 65 5.27 3.98 -7.03
N LEU A 66 5.05 5.24 -7.42
CA LEU A 66 5.99 5.97 -8.28
C LEU A 66 7.35 6.20 -7.60
N LEU A 67 7.38 6.47 -6.30
CA LEU A 67 8.62 6.57 -5.53
C LEU A 67 9.37 5.24 -5.52
N LEU A 68 8.68 4.13 -5.27
CA LEU A 68 9.26 2.80 -5.33
C LEU A 68 9.78 2.47 -6.73
N GLN A 69 9.02 2.79 -7.77
CA GLN A 69 9.47 2.61 -9.15
C GLN A 69 10.76 3.39 -9.42
N ARG A 70 10.88 4.60 -8.90
CA ARG A 70 12.09 5.41 -9.06
C ARG A 70 13.27 4.87 -8.25
N TRP A 71 13.06 4.48 -6.99
CA TRP A 71 14.13 3.98 -6.11
C TRP A 71 14.66 2.62 -6.53
N TYR A 72 13.78 1.73 -6.99
CA TYR A 72 14.16 0.41 -7.48
C TYR A 72 14.43 0.38 -8.98
N ASN A 73 14.40 1.55 -9.65
CA ASN A 73 14.55 1.68 -11.09
C ASN A 73 13.66 0.69 -11.87
N LEU A 74 12.41 0.48 -11.41
CA LEU A 74 11.41 -0.42 -12.00
C LEU A 74 10.78 0.18 -13.27
N SER A 75 11.53 0.96 -14.04
CA SER A 75 11.11 1.30 -15.40
C SER A 75 11.09 0.01 -16.18
N ASP A 76 9.90 -0.44 -16.55
CA ASP A 76 9.68 -1.67 -17.30
C ASP A 76 10.59 -1.71 -18.54
N PRO A 77 11.66 -2.52 -18.56
CA PRO A 77 12.55 -2.60 -19.73
C PRO A 77 11.85 -3.27 -20.92
N ALA A 78 10.68 -3.89 -20.71
CA ALA A 78 10.00 -4.70 -21.72
C ALA A 78 9.22 -3.89 -22.77
N THR A 79 9.28 -2.56 -22.76
CA THR A 79 8.57 -1.72 -23.76
C THR A 79 9.48 -1.22 -24.90
N GLU A 80 10.79 -1.49 -24.86
CA GLU A 80 11.74 -1.10 -25.93
C GLU A 80 12.28 -2.30 -26.74
N GLN A 81 11.43 -3.30 -27.06
CA GLN A 81 11.78 -4.36 -28.02
C GLN A 81 10.80 -4.45 -29.19
#